data_AF-A0A7W1HTI9-F1
#
_entry.id   AF-A0A7W1HTI9-F1
#
_cell.length_a   1.000
_cell.length_b   1.000
_cell.length_c   1.000
_cell.angle_alpha   90.00
_cell.angle_beta   90.00
_cell.angle_gamma   90.00
#
_symmetry.space_group_name_H-M   'P 1'
#
loop_
_entity.id
_entity.type
_entity.pdbx_description
1 polymer ?
#
loop_
_entity_poly.entity_id
_entity_poly.type
_entity_poly.pdbx_seq_one_letter_code
_entity_poly.pdbx_strand_id
1 'polypeptide(L)'
;MTKRVDGIRAVTYDCWGTLLKDRDFDAAMATRAGALRNVLDLTEGEAHDLVHEAWLKHDDAWKQVETFGPGRMAAYCLEASGVSDDDSIASLTKEFEEASLATGVDPVQGALETLRALDRAGIRRGLICDTGFTPGRVVRDLLGDAGLLDLLEVLCFSDEVGVPKPGND
;
A
#
# COMPACT_ATOMS: atom_id res chain seq x y z
N MET A 1 5.20 17.22 35.32
CA MET A 1 6.65 17.01 35.05
C MET A 1 6.83 16.80 33.56
N THR A 2 7.18 17.86 32.82
CA THR A 2 7.57 17.75 31.42
C THR A 2 8.94 17.07 31.37
N LYS A 3 8.97 15.79 31.01
CA LYS A 3 10.24 15.09 30.75
C LYS A 3 10.90 15.76 29.55
N ARG A 4 11.86 16.65 29.80
CA ARG A 4 12.84 17.04 28.78
C ARG A 4 13.50 15.76 28.29
N VAL A 5 13.57 15.64 26.98
CA VAL A 5 14.14 14.50 26.30
C VAL A 5 15.46 14.96 25.74
N ASP A 6 16.56 14.49 26.29
CA ASP A 6 17.85 14.71 25.64
C ASP A 6 18.00 13.66 24.53
N GLY A 7 18.14 14.11 23.28
CA GLY A 7 18.37 13.26 22.10
C GLY A 7 17.12 12.68 21.40
N ILE A 8 17.36 11.91 20.35
CA ILE A 8 16.33 11.23 19.54
C ILE A 8 15.92 9.94 20.27
N ARG A 9 14.62 9.78 20.54
CA ARG A 9 14.06 8.56 21.16
C ARG A 9 13.30 7.66 20.21
N ALA A 10 12.84 8.21 19.08
CA ALA A 10 12.08 7.47 18.09
C ALA A 10 12.26 8.08 16.70
N VAL A 11 12.12 7.25 15.68
CA VAL A 11 12.06 7.63 14.28
C VAL A 11 10.85 6.95 13.64
N THR A 12 10.07 7.71 12.89
CA THR A 12 8.99 7.16 12.05
C THR A 12 9.44 7.12 10.60
N TYR A 13 9.10 6.06 9.91
CA TYR A 13 9.40 5.85 8.51
C TYR A 13 8.13 5.91 7.68
N ASP A 14 8.30 6.34 6.44
CA ASP A 14 7.38 5.99 5.35
C ASP A 14 7.69 4.58 4.83
N CYS A 15 6.83 3.98 4.00
CA CYS A 15 7.02 2.64 3.47
C CYS A 15 7.63 2.62 2.06
N TRP A 16 6.86 3.01 1.05
CA TRP A 16 7.19 2.81 -0.36
C TRP A 16 8.25 3.80 -0.83
N GLY A 17 9.36 3.31 -1.38
CA GLY A 17 10.54 4.11 -1.71
C GLY A 17 11.44 4.45 -0.51
N THR A 18 10.99 4.15 0.72
CA THR A 18 11.75 4.39 1.96
C THR A 18 12.28 3.10 2.59
N LEU A 19 11.39 2.15 2.88
CA LEU A 19 11.72 0.83 3.44
C LEU A 19 11.59 -0.28 2.40
N LEU A 20 10.54 -0.23 1.59
CA LEU A 20 10.24 -1.22 0.55
C LEU A 20 10.21 -0.58 -0.83
N LYS A 21 10.55 -1.37 -1.84
CA LYS A 21 10.27 -1.08 -3.25
C LYS A 21 9.72 -2.33 -3.91
N ASP A 22 8.81 -2.16 -4.86
CA ASP A 22 8.36 -3.28 -5.69
C ASP A 22 9.55 -3.89 -6.43
N ARG A 23 9.59 -5.23 -6.49
CA ARG A 23 10.55 -5.93 -7.34
C ARG A 23 10.21 -5.76 -8.82
N ASP A 24 8.92 -5.83 -9.11
CA ASP A 24 8.35 -5.63 -10.44
C ASP A 24 6.97 -4.97 -10.31
N PHE A 25 6.97 -3.63 -10.40
CA PHE A 25 5.76 -2.82 -10.32
C PHE A 25 4.86 -3.06 -11.54
N ASP A 26 5.45 -3.15 -12.74
CA ASP A 26 4.70 -3.30 -13.99
C ASP A 26 4.00 -4.66 -14.03
N ALA A 27 4.65 -5.74 -13.57
CA ALA A 27 4.01 -7.05 -13.46
C ALA A 27 2.87 -7.07 -12.42
N ALA A 28 2.98 -6.32 -11.32
CA ALA A 28 1.90 -6.20 -10.35
C ALA A 28 0.70 -5.45 -10.97
N MET A 29 0.95 -4.41 -11.76
CA MET A 29 -0.10 -3.70 -12.50
C MET A 29 -0.73 -4.56 -13.60
N ALA A 30 0.07 -5.36 -14.32
CA ALA A 30 -0.43 -6.33 -15.29
C ALA A 30 -1.27 -7.43 -14.63
N THR A 31 -0.92 -7.86 -13.41
CA THR A 31 -1.73 -8.81 -12.62
C THR A 31 -3.11 -8.23 -12.32
N ARG A 32 -3.19 -6.95 -11.93
CA ARG A 32 -4.47 -6.24 -11.71
C ARG A 32 -5.30 -6.13 -12.99
N ALA A 33 -4.69 -5.73 -14.10
CA ALA A 33 -5.36 -5.69 -15.39
C ALA A 33 -5.85 -7.08 -15.83
N GLY A 34 -5.05 -8.13 -15.62
CA GLY A 34 -5.43 -9.51 -15.87
C GLY A 34 -6.63 -9.97 -15.04
N ALA A 35 -6.66 -9.63 -13.74
CA ALA A 35 -7.80 -9.91 -12.87
C ALA A 35 -9.09 -9.25 -13.38
N LEU A 36 -8.99 -8.00 -13.86
CA LEU A 36 -10.13 -7.29 -14.45
C LEU A 36 -10.65 -7.97 -15.73
N ARG A 37 -9.76 -8.51 -16.57
CA ARG A 37 -10.13 -9.25 -17.79
C ARG A 37 -10.76 -10.61 -17.52
N ASN A 38 -10.55 -11.18 -16.34
CA ASN A 38 -11.21 -12.42 -15.95
C ASN A 38 -12.70 -12.20 -15.62
N VAL A 39 -13.09 -10.96 -15.35
CA VAL A 39 -14.47 -10.59 -14.97
C VAL A 39 -15.19 -9.77 -16.03
N LEU A 40 -14.45 -9.03 -16.87
CA LEU A 40 -14.99 -8.21 -17.96
C LEU A 40 -14.38 -8.61 -19.31
N ASP A 41 -15.19 -8.53 -20.38
CA ASP A 41 -14.72 -8.76 -21.76
C ASP A 41 -13.97 -7.53 -22.29
N LEU A 42 -12.73 -7.37 -21.82
CA LEU A 42 -11.84 -6.27 -22.18
C LEU A 42 -10.60 -6.78 -22.91
N THR A 43 -10.13 -5.97 -23.86
CA THR A 43 -8.77 -6.10 -24.38
C THR A 43 -7.74 -5.81 -23.27
N GLU A 44 -6.49 -6.22 -23.51
CA GLU A 44 -5.39 -5.91 -22.58
C GLU A 44 -5.22 -4.41 -22.37
N GLY A 45 -5.25 -3.62 -23.45
CA GLY A 45 -5.14 -2.16 -23.38
C GLY A 45 -6.27 -1.53 -22.57
N GLU A 46 -7.52 -1.89 -22.83
CA GLU A 46 -8.67 -1.36 -22.10
C GLU A 46 -8.62 -1.67 -20.60
N ALA A 47 -8.17 -2.87 -20.23
CA ALA A 47 -8.02 -3.24 -18.82
C ALA A 47 -6.90 -2.45 -18.14
N HIS A 48 -5.77 -2.26 -18.82
CA HIS A 48 -4.68 -1.43 -18.31
C HIS A 48 -5.10 0.04 -18.14
N ASP A 49 -5.79 0.60 -19.13
CA ASP A 49 -6.29 1.97 -19.08
C ASP A 49 -7.27 2.15 -17.92
N LEU A 50 -8.20 1.21 -17.73
CA LEU A 50 -9.20 1.29 -16.67
C LEU A 50 -8.60 1.15 -15.25
N VAL A 51 -7.62 0.26 -15.07
CA VAL A 51 -6.86 0.17 -13.81
C VAL A 51 -6.05 1.45 -13.57
N HIS A 52 -5.47 2.04 -14.62
CA HIS A 52 -4.75 3.30 -14.52
C HIS A 52 -5.69 4.46 -14.14
N GLU A 53 -6.87 4.55 -14.73
CA GLU A 53 -7.88 5.53 -14.35
C GLU A 53 -8.31 5.38 -12.88
N ALA A 54 -8.53 4.15 -12.41
CA ALA A 54 -8.83 3.88 -11.01
C ALA A 54 -7.71 4.36 -10.08
N TRP A 55 -6.45 4.17 -10.48
CA TRP A 55 -5.29 4.72 -9.76
C TRP A 55 -5.28 6.25 -9.74
N LEU A 56 -5.63 6.91 -10.85
CA LEU A 56 -5.73 8.38 -10.88
C LEU A 56 -6.83 8.89 -9.94
N LYS A 57 -7.97 8.18 -9.84
CA LYS A 57 -9.00 8.49 -8.82
C LYS A 57 -8.46 8.36 -7.41
N HIS A 58 -7.65 7.33 -7.15
CA HIS A 58 -6.98 7.17 -5.86
C HIS A 58 -6.03 8.34 -5.57
N ASP A 59 -5.15 8.67 -6.51
CA ASP A 59 -4.16 9.75 -6.37
C ASP A 59 -4.82 11.12 -6.16
N ASP A 60 -5.91 11.41 -6.88
CA ASP A 60 -6.69 12.63 -6.68
C ASP A 60 -7.31 12.69 -5.28
N ALA A 61 -7.92 11.61 -4.80
CA ALA A 61 -8.48 11.53 -3.45
C ALA A 61 -7.40 11.64 -2.37
N TRP A 62 -6.26 10.98 -2.55
CA TRP A 62 -5.11 11.02 -1.64
C TRP A 62 -4.57 12.44 -1.48
N LYS A 63 -4.47 13.22 -2.58
CA LYS A 63 -4.09 14.65 -2.53
C LYS A 63 -5.09 15.53 -1.78
N GLN A 64 -6.35 15.10 -1.66
CA GLN A 64 -7.37 15.76 -0.86
C GLN A 64 -7.47 15.20 0.57
N VAL A 65 -6.53 14.34 0.98
CA VAL A 65 -6.52 13.67 2.29
C VAL A 65 -7.75 12.76 2.48
N GLU A 66 -8.25 12.18 1.39
CA GLU A 66 -9.39 11.26 1.39
C GLU A 66 -8.96 9.81 1.11
N THR A 67 -9.71 8.86 1.65
CA THR A 67 -9.48 7.43 1.40
C THR A 67 -10.16 6.97 0.11
N PHE A 68 -9.37 6.41 -0.80
CA PHE A 68 -9.87 5.72 -1.98
C PHE A 68 -9.11 4.41 -2.17
N GLY A 69 -9.43 3.42 -1.33
CA GLY A 69 -8.71 2.15 -1.27
C GLY A 69 -9.00 1.20 -2.44
N PRO A 70 -8.40 0.00 -2.40
CA PRO A 70 -8.49 -1.00 -3.47
C PRO A 70 -9.93 -1.40 -3.79
N GLY A 71 -10.82 -1.44 -2.79
CA GLY A 71 -12.24 -1.71 -3.03
C GLY A 71 -12.95 -0.65 -3.85
N ARG A 72 -12.64 0.64 -3.65
CA ARG A 72 -13.21 1.72 -4.48
C ARG A 72 -12.63 1.72 -5.89
N MET A 73 -11.35 1.38 -6.03
CA MET A 73 -10.73 1.18 -7.34
C MET A 73 -11.34 0.00 -8.09
N ALA A 74 -11.55 -1.14 -7.44
CA ALA A 74 -12.21 -2.30 -8.02
C ALA A 74 -13.66 -1.99 -8.42
N ALA A 75 -14.42 -1.33 -7.55
CA ALA A 75 -15.78 -0.89 -7.85
C ALA A 75 -15.84 0.06 -9.06
N TYR A 76 -14.95 1.06 -9.11
CA TYR A 76 -14.85 1.97 -10.26
C TYR A 76 -14.65 1.22 -11.58
N CYS A 77 -13.76 0.22 -11.61
CA CYS A 77 -13.53 -0.58 -12.80
C CYS A 77 -14.77 -1.40 -13.21
N LEU A 78 -15.46 -2.03 -12.26
CA LEU A 78 -16.65 -2.86 -12.54
C LEU A 78 -17.85 -2.02 -12.98
N GLU A 79 -18.06 -0.87 -12.34
CA GLU A 79 -19.17 0.05 -12.64
C GLU A 79 -19.08 0.61 -14.06
N ALA A 80 -17.86 0.75 -14.62
CA ALA A 80 -17.65 1.15 -16.01
C ALA A 80 -18.32 0.19 -17.03
N SER A 81 -18.55 -1.06 -16.63
CA SER A 81 -19.27 -2.09 -17.41
C SER A 81 -20.65 -2.45 -16.85
N GLY A 82 -21.17 -1.66 -15.89
CA GLY A 82 -22.48 -1.87 -15.28
C GLY A 82 -22.55 -3.01 -14.25
N VAL A 83 -21.41 -3.48 -13.74
CA VAL A 83 -21.33 -4.49 -12.68
C VAL A 83 -21.20 -3.78 -11.33
N SER A 84 -22.06 -4.11 -10.37
CA SER A 84 -22.10 -3.44 -9.06
C SER A 84 -22.49 -4.35 -7.89
N ASP A 85 -22.49 -5.68 -8.09
CA ASP A 85 -22.75 -6.61 -7.00
C ASP A 85 -21.53 -6.74 -6.06
N ASP A 86 -21.82 -6.88 -4.77
CA ASP A 86 -20.82 -6.92 -3.70
C ASP A 86 -19.81 -8.07 -3.86
N ASP A 87 -20.25 -9.22 -4.39
CA ASP A 87 -19.40 -10.41 -4.56
C ASP A 87 -18.32 -10.17 -5.63
N SER A 88 -18.70 -9.60 -6.78
CA SER A 88 -17.75 -9.25 -7.84
C SER A 88 -16.77 -8.18 -7.38
N ILE A 89 -17.25 -7.16 -6.66
CA ILE A 89 -16.40 -6.11 -6.09
C ILE A 89 -15.42 -6.71 -5.08
N ALA A 90 -15.89 -7.54 -4.13
CA ALA A 90 -15.05 -8.16 -3.12
C ALA A 90 -14.00 -9.09 -3.74
N SER A 91 -14.39 -9.88 -4.75
CA SER A 91 -13.46 -10.77 -5.46
C SER A 91 -12.36 -9.99 -6.17
N LEU A 92 -12.72 -8.96 -6.94
CA LEU A 92 -11.73 -8.14 -7.65
C LEU A 92 -10.86 -7.31 -6.69
N THR A 93 -11.44 -6.82 -5.60
CA THR A 93 -10.71 -6.11 -4.54
C THR A 93 -9.56 -6.98 -4.03
N LYS A 94 -9.83 -8.24 -3.71
CA LYS A 94 -8.81 -9.16 -3.20
C LYS A 94 -7.66 -9.35 -4.21
N GLU A 95 -7.97 -9.56 -5.48
CA GLU A 95 -6.97 -9.70 -6.54
C GLU A 95 -6.12 -8.43 -6.68
N PHE A 96 -6.73 -7.23 -6.55
CA PHE A 96 -6.00 -5.97 -6.59
C PHE A 96 -5.04 -5.78 -5.41
N GLU A 97 -5.50 -6.18 -4.22
CA GLU A 97 -4.73 -6.09 -2.99
C GLU A 97 -3.52 -7.01 -2.99
N GLU A 98 -3.70 -8.24 -3.46
CA GLU A 98 -2.70 -9.32 -3.36
C GLU A 98 -1.73 -9.35 -4.56
N ALA A 99 -1.96 -8.55 -5.62
CA ALA A 99 -1.11 -8.53 -6.81
C ALA A 99 0.39 -8.30 -6.51
N SER A 100 0.72 -7.46 -5.52
CA SER A 100 2.12 -7.21 -5.13
C SER A 100 2.76 -8.38 -4.35
N LEU A 101 1.99 -9.31 -3.79
CA LEU A 101 2.54 -10.53 -3.17
C LEU A 101 3.11 -11.48 -4.23
N ALA A 102 2.47 -11.54 -5.41
CA ALA A 102 2.90 -12.42 -6.50
C ALA A 102 4.26 -11.99 -7.08
N THR A 103 4.52 -10.69 -7.17
CA THR A 103 5.78 -10.14 -7.68
C THR A 103 6.83 -9.96 -6.57
N GLY A 104 6.37 -9.66 -5.35
CA GLY A 104 7.16 -9.42 -4.16
C GLY A 104 7.85 -8.06 -4.15
N VAL A 105 8.54 -7.78 -3.04
CA VAL A 105 9.27 -6.55 -2.79
C VAL A 105 10.71 -6.82 -2.44
N ASP A 106 11.55 -5.79 -2.55
CA ASP A 106 12.88 -5.78 -1.98
C ASP A 106 13.01 -4.64 -0.96
N PRO A 107 13.81 -4.81 0.12
CA PRO A 107 14.20 -3.69 0.96
C PRO A 107 14.91 -2.61 0.14
N VAL A 108 14.63 -1.35 0.44
CA VAL A 108 15.44 -0.24 -0.07
C VAL A 108 16.86 -0.36 0.50
N GLN A 109 17.87 -0.01 -0.31
CA GLN A 109 19.27 -0.13 0.10
C GLN A 109 19.52 0.60 1.42
N GLY A 110 20.08 -0.10 2.41
CA GLY A 110 20.38 0.47 3.72
C GLY A 110 19.20 0.44 4.70
N ALA A 111 17.97 0.11 4.27
CA ALA A 111 16.80 0.11 5.15
C ALA A 111 16.98 -0.86 6.32
N LEU A 112 17.34 -2.11 6.03
CA LEU A 112 17.54 -3.15 7.05
C LEU A 112 18.69 -2.82 8.01
N GLU A 113 19.82 -2.36 7.47
CA GLU A 113 20.98 -1.95 8.26
C GLU A 113 20.66 -0.78 9.19
N THR A 114 19.89 0.18 8.69
CA THR A 114 19.47 1.38 9.42
C THR A 114 18.53 1.01 10.56
N LEU A 115 17.48 0.23 10.30
CA LEU A 115 16.56 -0.21 11.35
C LEU A 115 17.27 -1.02 12.43
N ARG A 116 18.20 -1.92 12.06
CA ARG A 116 19.03 -2.67 13.01
C ARG A 116 19.98 -1.77 13.81
N ALA A 117 20.51 -0.70 13.21
CA ALA A 117 21.37 0.25 13.92
C ALA A 117 20.59 1.05 14.95
N LEU A 118 19.38 1.51 14.62
CA LEU A 118 18.49 2.19 15.55
C LEU A 118 18.05 1.28 16.69
N ASP A 119 17.76 0.01 16.38
CA ASP A 119 17.43 -1.00 17.39
C ASP A 119 18.55 -1.20 18.41
N ARG A 120 19.79 -1.39 17.94
CA ARG A 120 20.98 -1.48 18.81
C ARG A 120 21.21 -0.23 19.64
N ALA A 121 20.81 0.94 19.14
CA ALA A 121 20.91 2.21 19.86
C ALA A 121 19.76 2.45 20.86
N GLY A 122 18.78 1.53 20.95
CA GLY A 122 17.60 1.71 21.79
C GLY A 122 16.66 2.82 21.32
N ILE A 123 16.76 3.24 20.06
CA ILE A 123 15.87 4.21 19.43
C ILE A 123 14.66 3.45 18.90
N ARG A 124 13.46 3.95 19.19
CA ARG A 124 12.21 3.31 18.78
C ARG A 124 11.89 3.55 17.32
N ARG A 125 11.22 2.62 16.65
CA ARG A 125 10.91 2.72 15.21
C ARG A 125 9.43 2.46 14.98
N GLY A 126 8.82 3.33 14.19
CA GLY A 126 7.45 3.14 13.72
C GLY A 126 7.33 3.35 12.22
N LEU A 127 6.26 2.83 11.63
CA LEU A 127 5.88 3.02 10.24
C LEU A 127 4.59 3.81 10.16
N ILE A 128 4.55 4.82 9.29
CA ILE A 128 3.33 5.53 8.89
C ILE A 128 3.24 5.43 7.36
N CYS A 129 2.32 4.60 6.88
CA CYS A 129 2.21 4.23 5.48
C CYS A 129 0.85 4.64 4.93
N ASP A 130 0.87 5.45 3.88
CA ASP A 130 -0.33 5.62 3.05
C ASP A 130 -0.45 4.40 2.13
N THR A 131 -1.67 3.93 1.93
CA THR A 131 -1.97 2.70 1.18
C THR A 131 -2.73 3.04 -0.09
N GLY A 132 -2.27 2.48 -1.21
CA GLY A 132 -2.95 2.52 -2.50
C GLY A 132 -3.64 1.20 -2.80
N PHE A 133 -3.30 0.56 -3.92
CA PHE A 133 -3.78 -0.80 -4.22
C PHE A 133 -3.43 -1.81 -3.15
N THR A 134 -2.25 -1.68 -2.54
CA THR A 134 -1.73 -2.62 -1.55
C THR A 134 -2.08 -2.13 -0.13
N PRO A 135 -3.05 -2.75 0.56
CA PRO A 135 -3.56 -2.31 1.86
C PRO A 135 -2.61 -2.71 3.00
N GLY A 136 -2.84 -2.17 4.20
CA GLY A 136 -1.96 -2.36 5.35
C GLY A 136 -1.73 -3.82 5.73
N ARG A 137 -2.74 -4.70 5.58
CA ARG A 137 -2.56 -6.14 5.83
C ARG A 137 -1.51 -6.75 4.89
N VAL A 138 -1.53 -6.41 3.60
CA VAL A 138 -0.63 -6.97 2.59
C VAL A 138 0.76 -6.37 2.74
N VAL A 139 0.84 -5.07 3.09
CA VAL A 139 2.13 -4.43 3.39
C VAL A 139 2.82 -5.10 4.59
N ARG A 140 2.07 -5.56 5.61
CA ARG A 140 2.67 -6.34 6.73
C ARG A 140 3.30 -7.63 6.26
N ASP A 141 2.65 -8.39 5.39
CA ASP A 141 3.18 -9.63 4.85
C ASP A 141 4.48 -9.35 4.07
N LEU A 142 4.46 -8.33 3.21
CA LEU A 142 5.63 -7.88 2.44
C LEU A 142 6.79 -7.41 3.34
N LEU A 143 6.51 -6.69 4.43
CA LEU A 143 7.52 -6.32 5.44
C LEU A 143 8.10 -7.55 6.16
N GLY A 144 7.27 -8.56 6.40
CA GLY A 144 7.67 -9.84 6.98
C GLY A 144 8.64 -10.58 6.07
N ASP A 145 8.28 -10.74 4.81
CA ASP A 145 9.11 -11.39 3.79
C ASP A 145 10.45 -10.65 3.58
N ALA A 146 10.44 -9.33 3.70
CA ALA A 146 11.62 -8.47 3.62
C ALA A 146 12.48 -8.48 4.90
N GLY A 147 12.04 -9.14 5.98
CA GLY A 147 12.74 -9.18 7.27
C GLY A 147 12.78 -7.85 8.02
N LEU A 148 11.82 -6.95 7.74
CA LEU A 148 11.73 -5.61 8.33
C LEU A 148 10.67 -5.53 9.44
N LEU A 149 9.65 -6.39 9.40
CA LEU A 149 8.48 -6.30 10.28
C LEU A 149 8.85 -6.30 11.77
N ASP A 150 9.70 -7.24 12.20
CA ASP A 150 10.13 -7.37 13.60
C ASP A 150 11.00 -6.21 14.10
N LEU A 151 11.45 -5.34 13.19
CA LEU A 151 12.24 -4.15 13.54
C LEU A 151 11.37 -2.90 13.73
N LEU A 152 10.05 -2.99 13.51
CA LEU A 152 9.09 -1.90 13.66
C LEU A 152 8.17 -2.18 14.84
N GLU A 153 8.08 -1.24 15.79
CA GLU A 153 7.30 -1.42 17.02
C GLU A 153 5.83 -0.99 16.88
N VAL A 154 5.56 -0.08 15.93
CA VAL A 154 4.23 0.47 15.67
C VAL A 154 4.06 0.62 14.17
N LEU A 155 2.92 0.18 13.64
CA LEU A 155 2.57 0.33 12.23
C LEU A 155 1.21 1.01 12.12
N CYS A 156 1.17 2.12 11.41
CA CYS A 156 -0.05 2.86 11.10
C CYS A 156 -0.24 2.88 9.59
N PHE A 157 -1.37 2.35 9.13
CA PHE A 157 -1.74 2.32 7.71
C PHE A 157 -2.98 3.18 7.48
N SER A 158 -3.00 3.97 6.41
CA SER A 158 -4.09 4.92 6.16
C SER A 158 -5.46 4.26 5.96
N ASP A 159 -5.50 3.05 5.40
CA ASP A 159 -6.73 2.26 5.26
C ASP A 159 -7.31 1.80 6.61
N GLU A 160 -6.46 1.56 7.60
CA GLU A 160 -6.88 1.15 8.95
C GLU A 160 -7.20 2.33 9.87
N VAL A 161 -6.43 3.41 9.75
CA VAL A 161 -6.63 4.65 10.51
C VAL A 161 -7.79 5.46 9.93
N GLY A 162 -8.07 5.31 8.62
CA GLY A 162 -9.12 6.02 7.90
C GLY A 162 -8.72 7.39 7.36
N VAL A 163 -7.43 7.74 7.38
CA VAL A 163 -6.91 9.01 6.85
C VAL A 163 -5.46 8.85 6.37
N PRO A 164 -5.11 9.34 5.16
CA PRO A 164 -3.73 9.38 4.70
C PRO A 164 -2.96 10.57 5.32
N LYS A 165 -1.62 10.53 5.23
CA LYS A 165 -0.76 11.68 5.56
C LYS A 165 -1.04 12.85 4.60
N PRO A 166 -0.91 14.12 5.06
CA PRO A 166 -0.53 14.56 6.40
C PRO A 166 -1.66 14.50 7.45
N GLY A 167 -2.84 14.00 7.08
CA GLY A 167 -4.07 14.13 7.89
C GLY A 167 -4.70 15.52 7.76
N ASN A 168 -5.83 15.71 8.43
CA ASN A 168 -6.45 17.03 8.64
C ASN A 168 -6.14 17.54 10.05
N ASP A 169 -6.15 18.86 10.23
CA ASP A 169 -5.95 19.55 11.52
C ASP A 169 -7.01 19.19 12.59
#